data_AF-A0A183H704-F1
#
_entry.id   AF-A0A183H704-F1
#
_cell.length_a   1.000
_cell.length_b   1.000
_cell.length_c   1.000
_cell.angle_alpha   90.00
_cell.angle_beta   90.00
_cell.angle_gamma   90.00
#
_symmetry.space_group_name_H-M   'P 1'
#
loop_
_entity.id
_entity.type
_entity.pdbx_description
1 polymer ?
#
loop_
_entity_poly.entity_id
_entity_poly.type
_entity_poly.pdbx_seq_one_letter_code
_entity_poly.pdbx_strand_id
1 'polypeptide(L)'
;MSSDIISAQMSTKPITFERALSGWIFKHEKLEQVGDYNAVYYTVEGMSLITRKRREHLTTEDIKKNKAFLQNLAIGSLMAEDEFISLQHRKSLPPPRRKAATWEEYINATAGLAPSLGRTHVVKQTEKKFKAIVAMAEDFPLSVDVLLDILEIVAPFKHFDKLRCFCNMRLPPGFPVRVEIPILPTISAKITFQKFMFRNDLTSKMFKIPKSYREDANRFSDL
;
A
#
# COMPACT_ATOMS: atom_id res chain seq x y z
N MET A 1 9.61 -16.67 -13.61
CA MET A 1 8.98 -16.09 -12.42
C MET A 1 8.63 -17.20 -11.44
N SER A 2 9.18 -17.15 -10.23
CA SER A 2 8.95 -18.12 -9.13
C SER A 2 8.28 -17.49 -7.91
N SER A 3 7.95 -16.19 -7.96
CA SER A 3 7.25 -15.45 -6.91
C SER A 3 5.73 -15.40 -7.13
N ASP A 4 4.97 -15.24 -6.04
CA ASP A 4 3.54 -14.91 -6.12
C ASP A 4 3.37 -13.60 -6.91
N ILE A 5 2.44 -13.54 -7.87
CA ILE A 5 1.98 -12.24 -8.41
C ILE A 5 0.94 -11.72 -7.43
N ILE A 6 1.24 -10.60 -6.78
CA ILE A 6 0.45 -10.04 -5.69
C ILE A 6 -0.20 -8.73 -6.12
N SER A 7 -1.51 -8.64 -5.90
CA SER A 7 -2.25 -7.38 -5.91
C SER A 7 -2.81 -7.14 -4.51
N ALA A 8 -2.48 -6.00 -3.93
CA ALA A 8 -2.98 -5.60 -2.61
C ALA A 8 -3.81 -4.31 -2.75
N GLN A 9 -5.01 -4.33 -2.16
CA GLN A 9 -5.93 -3.20 -2.16
C GLN A 9 -6.46 -2.98 -0.76
N MET A 10 -6.53 -1.72 -0.34
CA MET A 10 -7.13 -1.32 0.93
C MET A 10 -8.61 -1.02 0.73
N SER A 11 -9.46 -1.58 1.59
CA SER A 11 -10.87 -1.21 1.71
C SER A 11 -11.03 -0.26 2.89
N THR A 12 -11.76 0.84 2.66
CA THR A 12 -11.94 1.95 3.62
C THR A 12 -13.41 2.30 3.83
N LYS A 13 -14.35 1.40 3.53
CA LYS A 13 -15.79 1.67 3.63
C LYS A 13 -16.56 0.50 4.25
N PRO A 14 -17.30 0.73 5.37
CA PRO A 14 -17.27 1.91 6.25
C PRO A 14 -16.02 1.92 7.16
N ILE A 15 -15.53 3.12 7.51
CA ILE A 15 -14.54 3.29 8.59
C ILE A 15 -15.14 4.14 9.72
N THR A 16 -14.66 3.92 10.94
CA THR A 16 -15.04 4.70 12.12
C THR A 16 -13.78 5.13 12.88
N PHE A 17 -13.90 6.23 13.63
CA PHE A 17 -12.82 6.77 14.44
C PHE A 17 -13.21 6.69 15.91
N GLU A 18 -12.35 6.11 16.72
CA GLU A 18 -12.52 6.02 18.18
C GLU A 18 -11.29 6.62 18.88
N ARG A 19 -11.48 7.31 20.00
CA ARG A 19 -10.35 7.85 20.79
C ARG A 19 -9.42 6.71 21.17
N ALA A 20 -8.13 6.85 20.85
CA ALA A 20 -7.14 5.89 21.30
C ALA A 20 -6.92 6.08 22.81
N LEU A 21 -6.77 4.98 23.53
CA LEU A 21 -6.54 4.99 24.98
C LEU A 21 -5.13 4.53 25.31
N SER A 22 -4.54 5.11 26.35
CA SER A 22 -3.25 4.72 26.92
C SER A 22 -3.42 4.29 28.38
N GLY A 23 -2.48 3.49 28.90
CA GLY A 23 -2.51 2.97 30.27
C GLY A 23 -3.07 1.56 30.41
N TRP A 24 -2.38 0.72 31.17
CA TRP A 24 -2.75 -0.70 31.38
C TRP A 24 -3.78 -0.87 32.51
N ILE A 25 -3.62 -0.13 33.61
CA ILE A 25 -4.48 -0.24 34.81
C ILE A 25 -5.55 0.87 34.80
N PHE A 26 -5.16 2.10 34.44
CA PHE A 26 -6.07 3.23 34.29
C PHE A 26 -6.00 3.75 32.86
N LYS A 27 -7.05 3.43 32.09
CA LYS A 27 -7.17 3.89 30.71
C LYS A 27 -7.53 5.37 30.68
N HIS A 28 -6.77 6.15 29.93
CA HIS A 28 -7.03 7.56 29.66
C HIS A 28 -6.86 7.83 28.16
N GLU A 29 -7.42 8.94 27.68
CA GLU A 29 -7.26 9.32 26.27
C GLU A 29 -5.78 9.55 25.93
N LYS A 30 -5.37 9.02 24.78
CA LYS A 30 -4.00 9.11 24.32
C LYS A 30 -3.76 10.47 23.68
N LEU A 31 -3.00 11.29 24.39
CA LEU A 31 -2.52 12.61 23.97
C LEU A 31 -0.99 12.55 23.92
N GLU A 32 -0.39 12.73 22.75
CA GLU A 32 1.07 12.79 22.61
C GLU A 32 1.44 13.85 21.58
N GLN A 33 2.64 14.42 21.72
CA GLN A 33 3.18 15.33 20.71
C GLN A 33 3.65 14.58 19.47
N VAL A 34 3.42 15.19 18.31
CA VAL A 34 3.97 14.78 17.02
C VAL A 34 4.78 15.95 16.49
N GLY A 35 6.09 15.90 16.67
CA GLY A 35 6.95 17.06 16.42
C GLY A 35 6.57 18.20 17.37
N ASP A 36 6.23 19.36 16.81
CA ASP A 36 5.91 20.57 17.58
C ASP A 36 4.41 20.70 17.94
N TYR A 37 3.58 19.71 17.59
CA TYR A 37 2.11 19.79 17.70
C TYR A 37 1.55 18.84 18.75
N ASN A 38 0.60 19.32 19.56
CA ASN A 38 -0.13 18.47 20.48
C ASN A 38 -1.24 17.72 19.72
N ALA A 39 -1.16 16.39 19.70
CA ALA A 39 -2.06 15.59 18.90
C ALA A 39 -2.91 14.65 19.75
N VAL A 40 -4.19 14.56 19.40
CA VAL A 40 -5.07 13.53 19.94
C VAL A 40 -5.08 12.31 19.03
N TYR A 41 -4.87 11.14 19.62
CA TYR A 41 -4.80 9.90 18.88
C TYR A 41 -6.18 9.26 18.76
N TYR A 42 -6.46 8.73 17.58
CA TYR A 42 -7.65 7.95 17.26
C TYR A 42 -7.23 6.62 16.62
N THR A 43 -8.00 5.59 16.94
CA THR A 43 -7.96 4.31 16.26
C THR A 43 -8.96 4.36 15.11
N VAL A 44 -8.50 3.99 13.91
CA VAL A 44 -9.35 3.86 12.72
C VAL A 44 -9.77 2.41 12.59
N GLU A 45 -11.07 2.16 12.74
CA GLU A 45 -11.66 0.83 12.61
C GLU A 45 -12.35 0.64 11.26
N GLY A 46 -12.68 -0.61 10.92
CA GLY A 46 -13.39 -0.96 9.68
C GLY A 46 -12.49 -1.11 8.44
N MET A 47 -11.17 -0.89 8.57
CA MET A 47 -10.24 -1.08 7.46
C MET A 47 -9.93 -2.56 7.22
N SER A 48 -9.82 -2.94 5.95
CA SER A 48 -9.33 -4.27 5.55
C SER A 48 -8.35 -4.22 4.39
N LEU A 49 -7.35 -5.10 4.43
CA LEU A 49 -6.40 -5.31 3.34
C LEU A 49 -6.84 -6.54 2.56
N ILE A 50 -7.23 -6.32 1.31
CA ILE A 50 -7.59 -7.36 0.35
C ILE A 50 -6.34 -7.70 -0.45
N THR A 51 -5.79 -8.89 -0.22
CA THR A 51 -4.63 -9.40 -0.95
C THR A 51 -5.08 -10.51 -1.89
N ARG A 52 -4.80 -10.35 -3.17
CA ARG A 52 -5.03 -11.35 -4.23
C ARG A 52 -3.69 -11.87 -4.73
N LYS A 53 -3.56 -13.19 -4.81
CA LYS A 53 -2.35 -13.87 -5.29
C LYS A 53 -2.68 -14.77 -6.47
N ARG A 54 -1.91 -14.66 -7.55
CA ARG A 54 -1.95 -15.59 -8.69
C ARG A 54 -0.76 -16.54 -8.64
N ARG A 55 -1.01 -17.81 -8.94
CA ARG A 55 -0.08 -18.93 -8.69
C ARG A 55 -0.07 -19.99 -9.78
N GLU A 56 -0.81 -19.81 -10.86
CA GLU A 56 -0.83 -20.75 -11.99
C GLU A 56 0.55 -20.95 -12.64
N HIS A 57 1.46 -19.99 -12.48
CA HIS A 57 2.83 -20.07 -12.98
C HIS A 57 3.82 -20.71 -12.00
N LEU A 58 3.37 -21.14 -10.82
CA LEU A 58 4.22 -21.65 -9.74
C LEU A 58 4.11 -23.18 -9.58
N THR A 59 5.21 -23.84 -9.23
CA THR A 59 5.14 -25.24 -8.74
C THR A 59 4.81 -25.32 -7.27
N THR A 60 4.57 -26.53 -6.79
CA THR A 60 4.38 -26.84 -5.37
C THR A 60 5.57 -26.39 -4.52
N GLU A 61 6.79 -26.52 -5.03
CA GLU A 61 8.04 -26.11 -4.37
C GLU A 61 8.11 -24.59 -4.28
N ASP A 62 7.80 -23.87 -5.37
CA ASP A 62 7.77 -22.40 -5.37
C ASP A 62 6.76 -21.87 -4.35
N ILE A 63 5.57 -22.48 -4.31
CA ILE A 63 4.54 -22.08 -3.34
C ILE A 63 5.01 -22.30 -1.90
N LYS A 64 5.74 -23.39 -1.62
CA LYS A 64 6.34 -23.64 -0.30
C LYS A 64 7.41 -22.60 0.03
N LYS A 65 8.33 -22.32 -0.89
CA LYS A 65 9.38 -21.30 -0.73
C LYS A 65 8.79 -19.91 -0.50
N ASN A 66 7.82 -19.50 -1.31
CA ASN A 66 7.16 -18.19 -1.17
C ASN A 66 6.40 -18.05 0.16
N LYS A 67 5.81 -19.14 0.68
CA LYS A 67 5.19 -19.14 2.01
C LYS A 67 6.23 -18.96 3.11
N ALA A 68 7.33 -19.73 3.05
CA ALA A 68 8.42 -19.62 4.02
C ALA A 68 9.04 -18.23 4.00
N PHE A 69 9.28 -17.65 2.83
CA PHE A 69 9.77 -16.29 2.66
C PHE A 69 8.88 -15.26 3.37
N LEU A 70 7.57 -15.29 3.14
CA LEU A 70 6.64 -14.36 3.80
C LEU A 70 6.54 -14.58 5.30
N GLN A 71 6.70 -15.82 5.77
CA GLN A 71 6.74 -16.12 7.19
C GLN A 71 8.01 -15.58 7.85
N ASN A 72 9.16 -15.72 7.20
CA ASN A 72 10.43 -15.18 7.69
C ASN A 72 10.39 -13.64 7.72
N LEU A 73 9.87 -13.00 6.68
CA LEU A 73 9.66 -11.55 6.65
C LEU A 73 8.72 -11.08 7.76
N ALA A 74 7.65 -11.84 8.03
CA ALA A 74 6.72 -11.52 9.11
C ALA A 74 7.34 -11.59 10.51
N ILE A 75 8.43 -12.34 10.70
CA ILE A 75 9.13 -12.46 11.99
C ILE A 75 10.35 -11.51 12.05
N GLY A 76 10.61 -10.76 10.98
CA GLY A 76 11.76 -9.84 10.90
C GLY A 76 13.11 -10.52 10.68
N SER A 77 13.10 -11.77 10.18
CA SER A 77 14.33 -12.49 9.85
C SER A 77 14.89 -12.00 8.52
N LEU A 78 16.14 -11.51 8.52
CA LEU A 78 16.86 -11.11 7.32
C LEU A 78 17.35 -12.36 6.59
N MET A 79 16.96 -12.51 5.32
CA MET A 79 17.40 -13.63 4.48
C MET A 79 18.78 -13.33 3.89
N ALA A 80 19.54 -14.39 3.60
CA ALA A 80 20.77 -14.25 2.83
C ALA A 80 20.46 -13.88 1.37
N GLU A 81 21.34 -13.11 0.74
CA GLU A 81 21.18 -12.60 -0.62
C GLU A 81 20.98 -13.72 -1.66
N ASP A 82 21.66 -14.86 -1.46
CA ASP A 82 21.53 -16.07 -2.30
C ASP A 82 20.11 -16.65 -2.32
N GLU A 83 19.38 -16.59 -1.19
CA GLU A 83 18.00 -17.08 -1.14
C GLU A 83 17.06 -16.15 -1.92
N PHE A 84 17.33 -14.85 -1.95
CA PHE A 84 16.54 -13.87 -2.71
C PHE A 84 16.76 -14.03 -4.22
N ILE A 85 18.01 -14.20 -4.66
CA ILE A 85 18.36 -14.43 -6.08
C ILE A 85 17.69 -15.73 -6.59
N SER A 86 17.61 -16.76 -5.74
CA SER A 86 16.96 -18.03 -6.09
C SER A 86 15.45 -17.92 -6.38
N LEU A 87 14.79 -16.83 -5.95
CA LEU A 87 13.38 -16.56 -6.23
C LEU A 87 13.16 -15.86 -7.59
N GLN A 88 14.20 -15.31 -8.20
CA GLN A 88 14.07 -14.46 -9.40
C GLN A 88 14.19 -15.25 -10.70
N HIS A 89 15.17 -16.16 -10.81
CA HIS A 89 15.46 -16.84 -12.08
C HIS A 89 15.17 -18.34 -12.06
N ARG A 90 14.18 -18.78 -12.87
CA ARG A 90 13.81 -20.19 -13.03
C ARG A 90 13.31 -20.48 -14.44
N LYS A 91 13.61 -21.68 -14.95
CA LYS A 91 13.01 -22.26 -16.17
C LYS A 91 11.47 -22.23 -16.10
N SER A 92 10.82 -21.84 -17.19
CA SER A 92 9.37 -21.78 -17.30
C SER A 92 8.72 -23.14 -17.06
N LEU A 93 7.49 -23.13 -16.54
CA LEU A 93 6.66 -24.33 -16.53
C LEU A 93 6.46 -24.88 -17.95
N PRO A 94 6.19 -26.19 -18.11
CA PRO A 94 5.82 -26.74 -19.40
C PRO A 94 4.58 -25.99 -19.96
N PRO A 95 4.51 -25.80 -21.29
CA PRO A 95 3.37 -25.16 -21.93
C PRO A 95 2.05 -25.81 -21.51
N PRO A 96 0.99 -25.01 -21.27
CA PRO A 96 -0.33 -25.58 -20.99
C PRO A 96 -0.83 -26.34 -22.22
N ARG A 97 -1.73 -27.33 -21.99
CA ARG A 97 -2.42 -28.00 -23.09
C ARG A 97 -3.21 -26.97 -23.90
N ARG A 98 -3.18 -27.10 -25.23
CA ARG A 98 -4.04 -26.28 -26.11
C ARG A 98 -5.50 -26.55 -25.77
N LYS A 99 -6.25 -25.48 -25.49
CA LYS A 99 -7.69 -25.54 -25.28
C LYS A 99 -8.40 -25.47 -26.63
N ALA A 100 -9.54 -26.14 -26.75
CA ALA A 100 -10.32 -26.24 -27.98
C ALA A 100 -11.22 -25.01 -28.26
N ALA A 101 -11.02 -23.91 -27.52
CA ALA A 101 -11.85 -22.71 -27.68
C ALA A 101 -11.73 -22.15 -29.10
N THR A 102 -12.87 -21.93 -29.74
CA THR A 102 -12.92 -21.36 -31.10
C THR A 102 -12.90 -19.84 -31.04
N TRP A 103 -12.62 -19.20 -32.18
CA TRP A 103 -12.69 -17.75 -32.30
C TRP A 103 -14.12 -17.25 -32.06
N GLU A 104 -15.10 -17.98 -32.59
CA GLU A 104 -16.52 -17.68 -32.48
C GLU A 104 -17.00 -17.72 -31.02
N GLU A 105 -16.54 -18.71 -30.24
CA GLU A 105 -16.80 -18.79 -28.80
C GLU A 105 -16.16 -17.63 -28.03
N TYR A 106 -14.96 -17.20 -28.42
CA TYR A 106 -14.26 -16.10 -27.76
C TYR A 106 -14.91 -14.75 -28.03
N ILE A 107 -15.19 -14.42 -29.29
CA ILE A 107 -15.69 -13.09 -29.69
C ILE A 107 -17.14 -12.84 -29.25
N ASN A 108 -17.94 -13.91 -29.16
CA ASN A 108 -19.34 -13.83 -28.73
C ASN A 108 -19.52 -14.08 -27.21
N ALA A 109 -18.44 -14.27 -26.45
CA ALA A 109 -18.53 -14.47 -25.02
C ALA A 109 -19.06 -13.22 -24.30
N THR A 110 -19.93 -13.42 -23.31
CA THR A 110 -20.38 -12.35 -22.42
C THR A 110 -19.18 -11.68 -21.75
N ALA A 111 -19.24 -10.36 -21.60
CA ALA A 111 -18.17 -9.57 -20.95
C ALA A 111 -17.78 -10.19 -19.60
N GLY A 112 -16.49 -10.51 -19.43
CA GLY A 112 -15.94 -11.14 -18.23
C GLY A 112 -16.02 -12.67 -18.18
N LEU A 113 -16.66 -13.32 -19.15
CA LEU A 113 -16.83 -14.77 -19.24
C LEU A 113 -16.16 -15.39 -20.48
N ALA A 114 -15.18 -14.69 -21.07
CA ALA A 114 -14.41 -15.21 -22.20
C ALA A 114 -13.70 -16.53 -21.85
N PRO A 115 -13.64 -17.50 -22.78
CA PRO A 115 -12.96 -18.76 -22.54
C PRO A 115 -11.48 -18.50 -22.24
N SER A 116 -10.99 -19.08 -21.15
CA SER A 116 -9.57 -18.97 -20.79
C SER A 116 -8.70 -19.67 -21.84
N LEU A 117 -7.77 -18.96 -22.47
CA LEU A 117 -6.89 -19.51 -23.51
C LEU A 117 -5.58 -20.10 -22.95
N GLY A 118 -5.20 -19.71 -21.73
CA GLY A 118 -3.99 -20.15 -21.05
C GLY A 118 -4.21 -21.23 -19.99
N ARG A 119 -3.22 -21.36 -19.10
CA ARG A 119 -3.33 -22.17 -17.89
C ARG A 119 -4.44 -21.60 -17.00
N THR A 120 -5.28 -22.47 -16.43
CA THR A 120 -6.36 -22.06 -15.54
C THR A 120 -5.78 -21.25 -14.36
N HIS A 121 -6.34 -20.06 -14.11
CA HIS A 121 -5.86 -19.19 -13.05
C HIS A 121 -6.02 -19.85 -11.68
N VAL A 122 -4.97 -19.81 -10.88
CA VAL A 122 -4.99 -20.27 -9.49
C VAL A 122 -4.92 -19.03 -8.62
N VAL A 123 -6.09 -18.52 -8.22
CA VAL A 123 -6.22 -17.28 -7.46
C VAL A 123 -6.54 -17.59 -6.01
N LYS A 124 -5.78 -17.00 -5.09
CA LYS A 124 -6.13 -16.95 -3.67
C LYS A 124 -6.39 -15.50 -3.26
N GLN A 125 -7.61 -15.20 -2.84
CA GLN A 125 -7.95 -13.94 -2.18
C GLN A 125 -7.91 -14.12 -0.67
N THR A 126 -7.40 -13.14 0.05
CA THR A 126 -7.42 -13.10 1.52
C THR A 126 -7.75 -11.68 1.94
N GLU A 127 -8.65 -11.55 2.89
CA GLU A 127 -9.00 -10.28 3.52
C GLU A 127 -8.52 -10.31 4.97
N LYS A 128 -7.78 -9.27 5.37
CA LYS A 128 -7.33 -9.10 6.75
C LYS A 128 -7.80 -7.76 7.27
N LYS A 129 -8.64 -7.78 8.31
CA LYS A 129 -9.03 -6.57 9.04
C LYS A 129 -7.84 -6.07 9.86
N PHE A 130 -7.65 -4.76 9.91
CA PHE A 130 -6.61 -4.14 10.72
C PHE A 130 -7.13 -2.81 11.29
N LYS A 131 -6.49 -2.36 12.37
CA LYS A 131 -6.72 -1.04 12.95
C LYS A 131 -5.56 -0.15 12.54
N ALA A 132 -5.87 1.03 12.03
CA ALA A 132 -4.86 2.07 11.79
C ALA A 132 -4.90 3.08 12.94
N ILE A 133 -3.86 3.90 13.04
CA ILE A 133 -3.79 4.98 14.02
C ILE A 133 -3.68 6.30 13.27
N VAL A 134 -4.45 7.30 13.68
CA VAL A 134 -4.33 8.67 13.22
C VAL A 134 -4.17 9.59 14.42
N ALA A 135 -3.27 10.56 14.35
CA ALA A 135 -3.15 11.61 15.35
C ALA A 135 -3.55 12.95 14.71
N MET A 136 -4.47 13.65 15.37
CA MET A 136 -5.08 14.88 14.89
C MET A 136 -4.65 16.05 15.77
N ALA A 137 -4.19 17.14 15.16
CA ALA A 137 -3.78 18.36 15.86
C ALA A 137 -4.65 19.53 15.39
N GLU A 138 -5.27 20.23 16.33
CA GLU A 138 -6.12 21.41 16.05
C GLU A 138 -5.29 22.69 15.83
N ASP A 139 -4.09 22.73 16.40
CA ASP A 139 -3.14 23.85 16.32
C ASP A 139 -2.22 23.78 15.08
N PHE A 140 -2.46 22.83 14.17
CA PHE A 140 -1.66 22.71 12.96
C PHE A 140 -1.94 23.88 12.00
N PRO A 141 -0.91 24.55 11.43
CA PRO A 141 -1.09 25.75 10.62
C PRO A 141 -1.83 25.56 9.29
N LEU A 142 -2.02 24.30 8.84
CA LEU A 142 -2.70 23.96 7.58
C LEU A 142 -4.02 23.27 7.90
N SER A 143 -5.10 23.67 7.25
CA SER A 143 -6.37 22.93 7.34
C SER A 143 -6.38 21.76 6.35
N VAL A 144 -7.27 20.79 6.61
CA VAL A 144 -7.51 19.67 5.67
C VAL A 144 -8.04 20.19 4.34
N ASP A 145 -8.87 21.24 4.34
CA ASP A 145 -9.42 21.84 3.12
C ASP A 145 -8.32 22.40 2.22
N VAL A 146 -7.35 23.15 2.77
CA VAL A 146 -6.22 23.67 1.98
C VAL A 146 -5.37 22.54 1.41
N LEU A 147 -5.19 21.44 2.15
CA LEU A 147 -4.51 20.25 1.63
C LEU A 147 -5.28 19.63 0.45
N LEU A 148 -6.61 19.53 0.55
CA LEU A 148 -7.45 19.01 -0.53
C LEU A 148 -7.34 19.87 -1.80
N ASP A 149 -7.30 21.20 -1.65
CA ASP A 149 -7.10 22.13 -2.77
C ASP A 149 -5.74 21.94 -3.44
N ILE A 150 -4.66 21.78 -2.64
CA ILE A 150 -3.32 21.48 -3.16
C ILE A 150 -3.33 20.13 -3.89
N LEU A 151 -3.94 19.10 -3.30
CA LEU A 151 -4.03 17.77 -3.92
C LEU A 151 -4.85 17.79 -5.22
N GLU A 152 -5.82 18.69 -5.36
CA GLU A 152 -6.58 18.89 -6.60
C GLU A 152 -5.71 19.46 -7.72
N ILE A 153 -4.86 20.44 -7.42
CA ILE A 153 -3.92 21.00 -8.41
C ILE A 153 -2.88 19.96 -8.84
N VAL A 154 -2.44 19.12 -7.89
CA VAL A 154 -1.45 18.04 -8.11
C VAL A 154 -2.12 16.72 -8.55
N ALA A 155 -3.44 16.72 -8.79
CA ALA A 155 -4.23 15.51 -9.07
C ALA A 155 -3.91 14.71 -10.35
N PRO A 156 -3.15 15.19 -11.37
CA PRO A 156 -2.82 14.33 -12.52
C PRO A 156 -2.09 13.02 -12.14
N PHE A 157 -1.57 12.91 -10.91
CA PHE A 157 -0.98 11.67 -10.41
C PHE A 157 -2.03 10.78 -9.71
N LYS A 158 -2.32 9.62 -10.33
CA LYS A 158 -3.23 8.55 -9.85
C LYS A 158 -3.02 8.09 -8.40
N HIS A 159 -1.89 8.43 -7.79
CA HIS A 159 -1.56 8.07 -6.42
C HIS A 159 -2.18 9.00 -5.36
N PHE A 160 -2.57 10.23 -5.72
CA PHE A 160 -3.14 11.19 -4.77
C PHE A 160 -4.65 11.04 -4.57
N ASP A 161 -5.38 10.41 -5.49
CA ASP A 161 -6.83 10.18 -5.36
C ASP A 161 -7.20 9.42 -4.08
N LYS A 162 -6.37 8.46 -3.66
CA LYS A 162 -6.58 7.70 -2.42
C LYS A 162 -6.37 8.56 -1.17
N LEU A 163 -5.36 9.43 -1.18
CA LEU A 163 -5.10 10.37 -0.10
C LEU A 163 -6.22 11.42 -0.01
N ARG A 164 -6.63 11.98 -1.16
CA ARG A 164 -7.77 12.90 -1.26
C ARG A 164 -9.05 12.24 -0.73
N CYS A 165 -9.33 11.01 -1.15
CA CYS A 165 -10.48 10.24 -0.67
C CYS A 165 -10.41 10.04 0.85
N PHE A 166 -9.24 9.74 1.41
CA PHE A 166 -9.04 9.62 2.86
C PHE A 166 -9.30 10.94 3.61
N CYS A 167 -8.76 12.06 3.12
CA CYS A 167 -8.99 13.38 3.71
C CYS A 167 -10.46 13.84 3.59
N ASN A 168 -11.16 13.42 2.53
CA ASN A 168 -12.60 13.65 2.34
C ASN A 168 -13.48 12.76 3.23
N MET A 169 -12.95 11.72 3.87
CA MET A 169 -13.70 10.99 4.90
C MET A 169 -13.89 11.91 6.10
N ARG A 170 -14.91 11.67 6.94
CA ARG A 170 -15.16 12.47 8.16
C ARG A 170 -14.04 12.21 9.18
N LEU A 171 -12.88 12.82 8.96
CA LEU A 171 -11.77 12.84 9.90
C LEU A 171 -12.25 13.51 11.20
N PRO A 172 -11.67 13.12 12.36
CA PRO A 172 -11.92 13.86 13.59
C PRO A 172 -11.44 15.32 13.47
N PRO A 173 -11.80 16.21 14.42
CA PRO A 173 -11.36 17.60 14.39
C PRO A 173 -9.84 17.77 14.32
N GLY A 174 -9.37 18.74 13.54
CA GLY A 174 -7.95 19.08 13.35
C GLY A 174 -7.33 18.53 12.06
N PHE A 175 -5.99 18.59 11.96
CA PHE A 175 -5.20 18.10 10.83
C PHE A 175 -4.50 16.76 11.17
N PRO A 176 -4.45 15.78 10.25
CA PRO A 176 -3.82 14.48 10.49
C PRO A 176 -2.28 14.57 10.48
N VAL A 177 -1.69 15.01 11.58
CA VAL A 177 -0.24 15.15 11.75
C VAL A 177 0.50 13.81 11.83
N ARG A 178 -0.20 12.69 12.08
CA ARG A 178 0.37 11.34 11.98
C ARG A 178 -0.66 10.35 11.45
N VAL A 179 -0.23 9.48 10.53
CA VAL A 179 -1.00 8.34 10.04
C VAL A 179 -0.12 7.10 10.09
N GLU A 180 -0.61 6.04 10.71
CA GLU A 180 0.09 4.76 10.84
C GLU A 180 -0.80 3.62 10.37
N ILE A 181 -0.39 2.94 9.30
CA ILE A 181 -1.15 1.90 8.63
C ILE A 181 -0.35 0.59 8.62
N PRO A 182 -0.87 -0.50 9.19
CA PRO A 182 -0.28 -1.83 9.02
C PRO A 182 -0.33 -2.27 7.55
N ILE A 183 0.82 -2.59 6.97
CA ILE A 183 0.91 -3.04 5.56
C ILE A 183 1.09 -4.56 5.48
N LEU A 184 1.99 -5.11 6.31
CA LEU A 184 2.24 -6.54 6.45
C LEU A 184 2.32 -6.89 7.95
N PRO A 185 2.26 -8.18 8.35
CA PRO A 185 2.66 -8.54 9.70
C PRO A 185 4.03 -7.92 10.02
N THR A 186 4.11 -7.24 11.17
CA THR A 186 5.36 -6.63 11.68
C THR A 186 5.87 -5.41 10.89
N ILE A 187 5.20 -5.00 9.80
CA ILE A 187 5.54 -3.80 9.02
C ILE A 187 4.36 -2.84 8.98
N SER A 188 4.55 -1.66 9.55
CA SER A 188 3.62 -0.54 9.47
C SER A 188 4.25 0.61 8.70
N ALA A 189 3.49 1.21 7.79
CA ALA A 189 3.83 2.49 7.18
C ALA A 189 3.43 3.61 8.15
N LYS A 190 4.37 4.48 8.50
CA LYS A 190 4.14 5.61 9.39
C LYS A 190 4.52 6.89 8.67
N ILE A 191 3.56 7.80 8.58
CA ILE A 191 3.69 9.13 7.97
C ILE A 191 3.47 10.15 9.09
N THR A 192 4.36 11.13 9.22
CA THR A 192 4.27 12.17 10.26
C THR A 192 4.63 13.54 9.70
N PHE A 193 3.86 14.56 10.08
CA PHE A 193 4.16 15.97 9.89
C PHE A 193 4.81 16.49 11.17
N GLN A 194 6.13 16.57 11.19
CA GLN A 194 6.87 16.95 12.39
C GLN A 194 7.00 18.47 12.54
N LYS A 195 7.27 19.16 11.44
CA LYS A 195 7.49 20.60 11.42
C LYS A 195 6.95 21.22 10.15
N PHE A 196 6.06 22.19 10.29
CA PHE A 196 5.55 23.00 9.19
C PHE A 196 6.18 24.40 9.24
N MET A 197 6.63 24.91 8.10
CA MET A 197 7.21 26.25 7.99
C MET A 197 6.73 26.94 6.72
N PHE A 198 6.25 28.17 6.86
CA PHE A 198 6.04 29.05 5.72
C PHE A 198 7.39 29.60 5.26
N ARG A 199 7.75 29.35 4.00
CA ARG A 199 9.03 29.79 3.41
C ARG A 199 8.77 30.52 2.10
N ASN A 200 9.24 31.76 2.04
CA ASN A 200 9.20 32.59 0.82
C ASN A 200 10.56 32.68 0.12
N ASP A 201 11.57 32.02 0.66
CA ASP A 201 12.97 32.04 0.21
C ASP A 201 13.35 30.80 -0.62
N LEU A 202 12.36 30.05 -1.10
CA LEU A 202 12.58 28.89 -1.97
C LEU A 202 12.99 29.36 -3.36
N THR A 203 14.21 29.04 -3.77
CA THR A 203 14.72 29.44 -5.10
C THR A 203 14.35 28.41 -6.16
N SER A 204 14.11 28.85 -7.40
CA SER A 204 13.78 27.95 -8.52
C SER A 204 14.86 26.90 -8.80
N LYS A 205 16.10 27.10 -8.32
CA LYS A 205 17.19 26.12 -8.42
C LYS A 205 16.91 24.83 -7.64
N MET A 206 16.12 24.90 -6.55
CA MET A 206 15.73 23.75 -5.74
C MET A 206 14.79 22.78 -6.47
N PHE A 207 14.10 23.26 -7.51
CA PHE A 207 13.14 22.50 -8.29
C PHE A 207 13.68 22.12 -9.68
N LYS A 208 15.01 22.20 -9.87
CA LYS A 208 15.67 21.78 -11.11
C LYS A 208 16.38 20.45 -10.90
N ILE A 209 16.23 19.56 -11.89
CA ILE A 209 17.02 18.34 -11.96
C ILE A 209 18.51 18.73 -12.06
N PRO A 210 19.38 18.23 -11.17
CA PRO A 210 20.81 18.53 -11.22
C PRO A 210 21.42 18.16 -12.57
N LYS A 211 22.33 18.97 -13.11
CA LYS A 211 23.00 18.68 -14.40
C LYS A 211 23.78 17.36 -14.42
N SER A 212 24.17 16.87 -13.25
CA SER A 212 24.84 15.58 -13.06
C SER A 212 23.88 14.39 -13.06
N TYR A 213 22.57 14.62 -12.98
CA TYR A 213 21.59 13.55 -13.07
C TYR A 213 21.60 12.97 -14.48
N ARG A 214 21.78 11.65 -14.57
CA ARG A 214 21.59 10.89 -15.79
C ARG A 214 20.48 9.89 -15.53
N GLU A 215 19.44 9.97 -16.35
CA GLU A 215 18.40 8.95 -16.36
C GLU A 215 18.99 7.67 -16.96
N ASP A 216 18.99 6.61 -16.18
CA ASP A 216 19.38 5.29 -16.64
C ASP A 216 18.11 4.48 -16.83
N ALA A 217 17.71 4.35 -18.11
CA ALA A 217 16.51 3.63 -18.52
C ALA A 217 16.54 2.14 -18.13
N ASN A 218 17.72 1.59 -17.81
CA ASN A 218 17.89 0.20 -17.39
C ASN A 218 18.05 0.05 -15.87
N ARG A 219 18.07 1.14 -15.10
CA ARG A 219 18.29 1.12 -13.64
C ARG A 219 17.21 0.32 -12.90
N PHE A 220 16.02 0.23 -13.49
CA PHE A 220 14.90 -0.58 -13.02
C PHE A 220 14.33 -1.41 -14.17
N SER A 221 15.17 -2.23 -14.82
CA SER A 221 14.75 -3.11 -15.92
C SER A 221 13.57 -4.04 -15.58
N ASP A 222 13.32 -4.25 -14.28
CA ASP A 222 12.39 -5.23 -13.75
C ASP A 222 11.12 -4.61 -13.10
N LEU A 223 10.91 -3.29 -13.22
CA LEU A 223 9.71 -2.58 -12.77
C LEU A 223 8.76 -2.21 -13.92
#